data_AF-A0A3M6TZB8-F1
#
_entry.id   AF-A0A3M6TZB8-F1
#
_cell.length_a   1.000
_cell.length_b   1.000
_cell.length_c   1.000
_cell.angle_alpha   90.00
_cell.angle_beta   90.00
_cell.angle_gamma   90.00
#
_symmetry.space_group_name_H-M   'P 1'
#
loop_
_entity.id
_entity.type
_entity.pdbx_description
1 polymer ?
#
loop_
_entity_poly.entity_id
_entity_poly.type
_entity_poly.pdbx_seq_one_letter_code
_entity_poly.pdbx_strand_id
1 'polypeptide(L)'
;GSVNDLSIMDEDGIRRSWSGGSSSNEVSLHRQLSDRNDTMLKMQLLCSRLPHLVKDFDWEVKNEFAKSLDDHKENGNDWRLVASRLGFSNIIHRLEKVSKPTIELLRQCTTTTCKDLLEILVDINRSDVLDDVDKHYIESNTNSIRPPHLRSPTQESDYGESTSSGLSWSLQDSGCESSTSEVVAEESDEKGEDFHSVESQEFWKNIPGTKERKRWSNFCQAAKSTCPIEIQQGNVQKFLSKLLGLEYGNTDATDNIRLNQFLELVALFGPFKPGPEGCLQKMYDLMKDSISVRDDGKKESWFAGRMNETESDERLSDQIPGHFLLRISSSKAHDGVFVLAVKTRDRGVVQIQIKRDLQTSNLLLADREFKDLKSLVDALRRDVLLENCKQLLINPCPGLPLNAIFTGYVDAKPRQRGRGRGKPRK
;
A
#
# COMPACT_ATOMS: atom_id res chain seq x y z
N GLY A 1 19.70 41.22 -90.27
CA GLY A 1 20.85 41.85 -89.57
C GLY A 1 20.51 41.82 -88.09
N SER A 2 21.26 41.08 -87.28
CA SER A 2 22.48 41.55 -86.58
C SER A 2 22.21 42.87 -85.88
N VAL A 3 22.28 42.94 -84.54
CA VAL A 3 23.52 42.97 -83.73
C VAL A 3 23.23 42.26 -82.37
N ASN A 4 23.90 41.14 -82.06
CA ASN A 4 25.10 40.97 -81.17
C ASN A 4 24.88 41.39 -79.70
N ASP A 5 25.51 40.82 -78.68
CA ASP A 5 26.18 39.55 -78.36
C ASP A 5 26.70 39.69 -76.90
N LEU A 6 27.25 38.62 -76.33
CA LEU A 6 27.99 38.46 -75.03
C LEU A 6 27.13 38.13 -73.79
N SER A 7 27.07 36.85 -73.36
CA SER A 7 28.05 36.07 -72.54
C SER A 7 27.71 36.20 -71.03
N ILE A 8 27.69 35.22 -70.13
CA ILE A 8 28.38 33.93 -69.95
C ILE A 8 27.73 33.22 -68.71
N MET A 9 27.70 31.87 -68.70
CA MET A 9 27.61 30.92 -67.55
C MET A 9 26.36 30.96 -66.62
N ASP A 10 25.74 29.86 -66.16
CA ASP A 10 26.16 28.48 -65.88
C ASP A 10 25.01 27.45 -66.00
N GLU A 11 25.41 26.19 -66.25
CA GLU A 11 24.95 24.89 -65.70
C GLU A 11 23.67 24.85 -64.81
N ASP A 12 22.79 23.85 -64.81
CA ASP A 12 22.69 22.56 -65.51
C ASP A 12 21.28 21.98 -65.23
N GLY A 13 20.86 21.01 -66.04
CA GLY A 13 20.10 19.86 -65.54
C GLY A 13 18.57 19.94 -65.37
N ILE A 14 17.81 19.90 -66.48
CA ILE A 14 16.46 19.29 -66.48
C ILE A 14 16.30 18.43 -67.74
N ARG A 15 16.29 17.10 -67.59
CA ARG A 15 15.40 16.24 -68.40
C ARG A 15 15.09 14.90 -67.74
N ARG A 16 13.78 14.64 -67.76
CA ARG A 16 13.02 13.55 -67.18
C ARG A 16 13.31 12.21 -67.85
N SER A 17 13.25 11.14 -67.07
CA SER A 17 12.71 9.85 -67.52
C SER A 17 12.00 9.15 -66.35
N TRP A 18 11.05 8.30 -66.70
CA TRP A 18 9.99 7.78 -65.86
C TRP A 18 10.45 6.64 -64.95
N SER A 19 9.96 6.63 -63.71
CA SER A 19 9.72 5.42 -62.92
C SER A 19 8.61 5.68 -61.91
N GLY A 20 7.41 5.25 -62.27
CA GLY A 20 6.33 5.04 -61.32
C GLY A 20 6.60 3.80 -60.48
N GLY A 21 6.18 3.85 -59.22
CA GLY A 21 5.91 2.65 -58.43
C GLY A 21 7.08 2.07 -57.64
N SER A 22 7.80 2.86 -56.85
CA SER A 22 8.50 2.38 -55.66
C SER A 22 8.94 3.57 -54.81
N SER A 23 8.13 3.96 -53.83
CA SER A 23 8.54 4.98 -52.85
C SER A 23 7.72 4.92 -51.57
N SER A 24 6.46 4.49 -51.62
CA SER A 24 5.67 4.31 -50.39
C SER A 24 6.12 3.13 -49.54
N ASN A 25 6.51 2.01 -50.15
CA ASN A 25 6.93 0.82 -49.40
C ASN A 25 8.38 0.92 -48.88
N GLU A 26 9.31 1.51 -49.63
CA GLU A 26 10.68 1.70 -49.16
C GLU A 26 10.75 2.78 -48.06
N VAL A 27 10.01 3.89 -48.19
CA VAL A 27 9.93 4.89 -47.12
C VAL A 27 9.19 4.33 -45.89
N SER A 28 8.17 3.49 -46.08
CA SER A 28 7.48 2.81 -44.96
C SER A 28 8.36 1.76 -44.27
N LEU A 29 9.16 0.98 -45.01
CA LEU A 29 10.09 0.01 -44.45
C LEU A 29 11.27 0.70 -43.75
N HIS A 30 11.83 1.76 -44.34
CA HIS A 30 12.94 2.49 -43.74
C HIS A 30 12.50 3.25 -42.48
N ARG A 31 11.26 3.75 -42.44
CA ARG A 31 10.64 4.36 -41.26
C ARG A 31 10.33 3.32 -40.18
N GLN A 32 9.78 2.15 -40.56
CA GLN A 32 9.58 1.04 -39.62
C GLN A 32 10.89 0.49 -39.04
N LEU A 33 11.97 0.43 -39.82
CA LEU A 33 13.29 0.01 -39.35
C LEU A 33 13.93 1.06 -38.43
N SER A 34 13.75 2.34 -38.72
CA SER A 34 14.20 3.45 -37.85
C SER A 34 13.43 3.44 -36.53
N ASP A 35 12.10 3.35 -36.57
CA ASP A 35 11.24 3.33 -35.40
C ASP A 35 11.51 2.08 -34.52
N ARG A 36 11.79 0.93 -35.16
CA ARG A 36 12.17 -0.30 -34.46
C ARG A 36 13.55 -0.18 -33.80
N ASN A 37 14.51 0.47 -34.45
CA ASN A 37 15.83 0.72 -33.86
C ASN A 37 15.75 1.67 -32.67
N ASP A 38 14.93 2.73 -32.76
CA ASP A 38 14.69 3.65 -31.64
C ASP A 38 13.99 2.94 -30.47
N THR A 39 13.03 2.06 -30.77
CA THR A 39 12.35 1.23 -29.77
C THR A 39 13.30 0.24 -29.11
N MET A 40 14.24 -0.35 -29.86
CA MET A 40 15.28 -1.24 -29.30
C MET A 40 16.28 -0.51 -28.41
N LEU A 41 16.67 0.72 -28.75
CA LEU A 41 17.52 1.55 -27.89
C LEU A 41 16.81 1.90 -26.57
N LYS A 42 15.51 2.22 -26.63
CA LYS A 42 14.68 2.42 -25.44
C LYS A 42 14.58 1.17 -24.57
N MET A 43 14.39 0.00 -25.20
CA MET A 43 14.40 -1.28 -24.50
C MET A 43 15.71 -1.52 -23.73
N GLN A 44 16.86 -1.25 -24.37
CA GLN A 44 18.16 -1.38 -23.71
C GLN A 44 18.31 -0.42 -22.53
N LEU A 45 17.84 0.82 -22.68
CA LEU A 45 17.85 1.82 -21.61
C LEU A 45 16.98 1.38 -20.42
N LEU A 46 15.77 0.89 -20.68
CA LEU A 46 14.86 0.39 -19.64
C LEU A 46 15.42 -0.85 -18.93
N CYS A 47 16.04 -1.78 -19.66
CA CYS A 47 16.73 -2.93 -19.07
C CYS A 47 17.85 -2.54 -18.08
N SER A 48 18.48 -1.38 -18.27
CA SER A 48 19.51 -0.88 -17.34
C SER A 48 18.94 -0.20 -16.08
N ARG A 49 17.65 0.18 -16.10
CA ARG A 49 16.98 0.94 -15.04
C ARG A 49 16.00 0.10 -14.22
N LEU A 50 15.39 -0.90 -14.85
CA LEU A 50 14.42 -1.80 -14.24
C LEU A 50 15.10 -2.99 -13.53
N PRO A 51 14.46 -3.57 -12.49
CA PRO A 51 14.91 -4.82 -11.90
C PRO A 51 15.07 -5.93 -12.96
N HIS A 52 16.03 -6.84 -12.76
CA HIS A 52 16.30 -7.90 -13.74
C HIS A 52 15.12 -8.88 -13.90
N LEU A 53 14.37 -9.17 -12.83
CA LEU A 53 13.22 -10.07 -12.85
C LEU A 53 11.92 -9.29 -12.72
N VAL A 54 10.89 -9.71 -13.47
CA VAL A 54 9.57 -9.07 -13.47
C VAL A 54 8.89 -9.12 -12.10
N LYS A 55 9.11 -10.19 -11.33
CA LYS A 55 8.57 -10.32 -9.97
C LYS A 55 9.03 -9.17 -9.06
N ASP A 56 10.24 -8.66 -9.28
CA ASP A 56 10.91 -7.65 -8.46
C ASP A 56 10.51 -6.22 -8.87
N PHE A 57 9.68 -6.05 -9.90
CA PHE A 57 9.10 -4.74 -10.22
C PHE A 57 8.26 -4.24 -9.04
N ASP A 58 8.47 -2.99 -8.66
CA ASP A 58 7.60 -2.31 -7.72
C ASP A 58 6.19 -2.11 -8.32
N TRP A 59 5.28 -1.63 -7.49
CA TRP A 59 3.90 -1.45 -7.91
C TRP A 59 3.78 -0.36 -8.96
N GLU A 60 4.55 0.72 -8.85
CA GLU A 60 4.55 1.86 -9.75
C GLU A 60 4.88 1.42 -11.18
N VAL A 61 5.97 0.67 -11.36
CA VAL A 61 6.37 0.10 -12.64
C VAL A 61 5.27 -0.82 -13.18
N LYS A 62 4.76 -1.74 -12.37
CA LYS A 62 3.66 -2.65 -12.78
C LYS A 62 2.40 -1.88 -13.20
N ASN A 63 2.10 -0.78 -12.52
CA ASN A 63 0.94 0.06 -12.81
C ASN A 63 1.14 0.88 -14.09
N GLU A 64 2.36 1.32 -14.42
CA GLU A 64 2.65 1.93 -15.74
C GLU A 64 2.42 0.94 -16.88
N PHE A 65 2.87 -0.32 -16.76
CA PHE A 65 2.53 -1.36 -17.74
C PHE A 65 1.01 -1.54 -17.88
N ALA A 66 0.29 -1.55 -16.75
CA ALA A 66 -1.15 -1.78 -16.72
C ALA A 66 -1.95 -0.65 -17.39
N LYS A 67 -1.55 0.62 -17.23
CA LYS A 67 -2.27 1.77 -17.82
C LYS A 67 -2.52 1.62 -19.31
N SER A 68 -1.52 1.15 -20.05
CA SER A 68 -1.64 1.00 -21.50
C SER A 68 -1.96 -0.44 -21.94
N LEU A 69 -1.69 -1.47 -21.12
CA LEU A 69 -1.99 -2.88 -21.48
C LEU A 69 -3.39 -3.36 -21.06
N ASP A 70 -4.02 -2.78 -20.04
CA ASP A 70 -5.34 -3.24 -19.55
C ASP A 70 -6.50 -2.81 -20.46
N ASP A 71 -6.33 -1.72 -21.21
CA ASP A 71 -7.34 -1.26 -22.18
C ASP A 71 -7.54 -2.29 -23.29
N HIS A 72 -8.80 -2.66 -23.51
CA HIS A 72 -9.17 -3.63 -24.54
C HIS A 72 -8.96 -3.03 -25.93
N LYS A 73 -7.95 -3.52 -26.67
CA LYS A 73 -7.66 -3.03 -28.03
C LYS A 73 -8.30 -3.94 -29.08
N GLU A 74 -8.91 -3.36 -30.11
CA GLU A 74 -9.57 -4.10 -31.20
C GLU A 74 -8.60 -5.01 -31.98
N ASN A 75 -7.32 -4.66 -32.01
CA ASN A 75 -6.26 -5.45 -32.64
C ASN A 75 -5.73 -6.59 -31.75
N GLY A 76 -6.21 -6.72 -30.50
CA GLY A 76 -5.78 -7.75 -29.55
C GLY A 76 -4.35 -7.59 -29.03
N ASN A 77 -3.66 -6.47 -29.33
CA ASN A 77 -2.32 -6.19 -28.84
C ASN A 77 -2.38 -5.65 -27.40
N ASP A 78 -3.04 -6.36 -26.50
CA ASP A 78 -3.19 -6.02 -25.09
C ASP A 78 -2.58 -7.09 -24.19
N TRP A 79 -2.87 -7.00 -22.89
CA TRP A 79 -2.37 -7.94 -21.88
C TRP A 79 -2.63 -9.42 -22.22
N ARG A 80 -3.66 -9.75 -23.02
CA ARG A 80 -3.97 -11.15 -23.40
C ARG A 80 -2.92 -11.72 -24.34
N LEU A 81 -2.45 -10.93 -25.30
CA LEU A 81 -1.39 -11.35 -26.22
C LEU A 81 -0.05 -11.44 -25.50
N VAL A 82 0.23 -10.50 -24.58
CA VAL A 82 1.41 -10.55 -23.70
C VAL A 82 1.37 -11.81 -22.83
N ALA A 83 0.24 -12.10 -22.19
CA ALA A 83 0.05 -13.31 -21.39
C ALA A 83 0.30 -14.58 -22.22
N SER A 84 -0.23 -14.63 -23.45
CA SER A 84 -0.01 -15.78 -24.32
C SER A 84 1.45 -15.95 -24.73
N ARG A 85 2.18 -14.86 -25.00
CA ARG A 85 3.61 -14.91 -25.35
C ARG A 85 4.50 -15.29 -24.17
N LEU A 86 4.06 -14.96 -22.96
CA LEU A 86 4.70 -15.36 -21.70
C LEU A 86 4.35 -16.79 -21.25
N GLY A 87 3.51 -17.52 -21.99
CA GLY A 87 3.13 -18.90 -21.66
C GLY A 87 1.96 -19.03 -20.67
N PHE A 88 1.24 -17.94 -20.41
CA PHE A 88 0.13 -17.86 -19.45
C PHE A 88 -1.26 -17.95 -20.13
N SER A 89 -1.37 -18.56 -21.31
CA SER A 89 -2.63 -18.68 -22.05
C SER A 89 -3.74 -19.37 -21.25
N ASN A 90 -3.38 -20.27 -20.34
CA ASN A 90 -4.30 -21.02 -19.49
C ASN A 90 -4.98 -20.17 -18.40
N ILE A 91 -4.43 -19.02 -18.01
CA ILE A 91 -5.00 -18.16 -16.95
C ILE A 91 -5.75 -16.94 -17.49
N ILE A 92 -5.76 -16.71 -18.81
CA ILE A 92 -6.41 -15.54 -19.45
C ILE A 92 -7.88 -15.41 -19.01
N HIS A 93 -8.67 -16.49 -19.10
CA HIS A 93 -10.08 -16.49 -18.70
C HIS A 93 -10.32 -16.15 -17.22
N ARG A 94 -9.32 -16.35 -16.35
CA ARG A 94 -9.35 -15.97 -14.94
C ARG A 94 -9.01 -14.49 -14.77
N LEU A 95 -8.01 -14.01 -15.50
CA LEU A 95 -7.57 -12.62 -15.49
C LEU A 95 -8.63 -11.66 -16.05
N GLU A 96 -9.44 -12.09 -17.02
CA GLU A 96 -10.57 -11.30 -17.56
C GLU A 96 -11.61 -10.87 -16.50
N LYS A 97 -11.68 -11.57 -15.37
CA LYS A 97 -12.61 -11.28 -14.28
C LYS A 97 -12.05 -10.31 -13.25
N VAL A 98 -10.80 -9.89 -13.39
CA VAL A 98 -10.08 -9.05 -12.43
C VAL A 98 -9.98 -7.62 -12.98
N SER A 99 -10.05 -6.62 -12.11
CA SER A 99 -10.04 -5.20 -12.50
C SER A 99 -8.72 -4.71 -13.10
N LYS A 100 -7.59 -5.37 -12.78
CA LYS A 100 -6.24 -5.03 -13.28
C LYS A 100 -5.49 -6.29 -13.77
N PRO A 101 -5.83 -6.82 -14.95
CA PRO A 101 -5.30 -8.09 -15.44
C PRO A 101 -3.78 -8.08 -15.68
N THR A 102 -3.19 -6.96 -16.14
CA THR A 102 -1.74 -6.85 -16.35
C THR A 102 -0.96 -6.97 -15.05
N ILE A 103 -1.42 -6.33 -13.97
CA ILE A 103 -0.73 -6.41 -12.67
C ILE A 103 -0.74 -7.85 -12.14
N GLU A 104 -1.88 -8.52 -12.23
CA GLU A 104 -1.99 -9.92 -11.80
C GLU A 104 -1.17 -10.85 -12.70
N LEU A 105 -1.10 -10.60 -14.02
CA LEU A 105 -0.22 -11.33 -14.93
C LEU A 105 1.26 -11.18 -14.54
N LEU A 106 1.73 -9.95 -14.32
CA LEU A 106 3.12 -9.68 -13.91
C LEU A 106 3.44 -10.30 -12.55
N ARG A 107 2.45 -10.46 -11.66
CA ARG A 107 2.61 -11.17 -10.39
C ARG A 107 2.87 -12.67 -10.57
N GLN A 108 2.31 -13.28 -11.62
CA GLN A 108 2.53 -14.70 -11.93
C GLN A 108 3.89 -14.96 -12.58
N CYS A 109 4.60 -13.90 -13.02
CA CYS A 109 5.91 -13.98 -13.67
C CYS A 109 7.05 -14.13 -12.65
N THR A 110 7.22 -15.34 -12.08
CA THR A 110 8.24 -15.62 -11.05
C THR A 110 9.66 -15.80 -11.59
N THR A 111 9.79 -16.21 -12.86
CA THR A 111 11.08 -16.50 -13.52
C THR A 111 11.35 -15.65 -14.77
N THR A 112 10.34 -14.91 -15.25
CA THR A 112 10.45 -14.06 -16.44
C THR A 112 11.43 -12.91 -16.19
N THR A 113 12.37 -12.70 -17.12
CA THR A 113 13.28 -11.55 -17.05
C THR A 113 12.61 -10.29 -17.59
N CYS A 114 13.06 -9.13 -17.14
CA CYS A 114 12.65 -7.84 -17.67
C CYS A 114 12.89 -7.78 -19.19
N LYS A 115 14.03 -8.30 -19.64
CA LYS A 115 14.37 -8.37 -21.07
C LYS A 115 13.32 -9.15 -21.87
N ASP A 116 12.92 -10.33 -21.41
CA ASP A 116 11.93 -11.15 -22.11
C ASP A 116 10.58 -10.43 -22.24
N LEU A 117 10.15 -9.73 -21.18
CA LEU A 117 8.92 -8.94 -21.20
C LEU A 117 8.99 -7.78 -22.19
N LEU A 118 10.10 -7.01 -22.18
CA LEU A 118 10.24 -5.87 -23.07
C LEU A 118 10.41 -6.30 -24.54
N GLU A 119 11.11 -7.40 -24.82
CA GLU A 119 11.21 -7.97 -26.17
C GLU A 119 9.83 -8.34 -26.72
N ILE A 120 8.97 -8.94 -25.89
CA ILE A 120 7.57 -9.23 -26.28
C ILE A 120 6.84 -7.93 -26.64
N LEU A 121 6.98 -6.86 -25.87
CA LEU A 121 6.33 -5.57 -26.13
C LEU A 121 6.81 -4.92 -27.44
N VAL A 122 8.10 -5.03 -27.75
CA VAL A 122 8.65 -4.61 -29.04
C VAL A 122 8.04 -5.43 -30.18
N ASP A 123 7.95 -6.75 -30.02
CA ASP A 123 7.42 -7.66 -31.03
C ASP A 123 5.91 -7.45 -31.30
N ILE A 124 5.14 -7.10 -30.28
CA ILE A 124 3.69 -6.79 -30.43
C ILE A 124 3.43 -5.31 -30.76
N ASN A 125 4.48 -4.55 -31.09
CA ASN A 125 4.43 -3.14 -31.48
C ASN A 125 3.75 -2.25 -30.42
N ARG A 126 4.11 -2.47 -29.15
CA ARG A 126 3.62 -1.71 -27.98
C ARG A 126 4.69 -0.75 -27.46
N SER A 127 5.21 0.09 -28.35
CA SER A 127 6.16 1.15 -28.01
C SER A 127 5.55 2.19 -27.07
N ASP A 128 4.22 2.36 -27.11
CA ASP A 128 3.46 3.22 -26.20
C ASP A 128 3.66 2.83 -24.72
N VAL A 129 3.72 1.52 -24.44
CA VAL A 129 3.98 1.01 -23.08
C VAL A 129 5.40 1.34 -22.63
N LEU A 130 6.37 1.24 -23.55
CA LEU A 130 7.76 1.59 -23.26
C LEU A 130 7.91 3.10 -23.01
N ASP A 131 7.17 3.92 -23.76
CA ASP A 131 7.14 5.37 -23.59
C ASP A 131 6.54 5.78 -22.24
N ASP A 132 5.46 5.13 -21.81
CA ASP A 132 4.84 5.38 -20.50
C ASP A 132 5.80 5.04 -19.35
N VAL A 133 6.50 3.90 -19.44
CA VAL A 133 7.47 3.47 -18.43
C VAL A 133 8.72 4.36 -18.44
N ASP A 134 9.28 4.71 -19.60
CA ASP A 134 10.46 5.59 -19.67
C ASP A 134 10.13 7.01 -19.19
N LYS A 135 8.96 7.53 -19.55
CA LYS A 135 8.45 8.82 -19.05
C LYS A 135 8.33 8.81 -17.54
N HIS A 136 7.78 7.75 -16.95
CA HIS A 136 7.70 7.60 -15.50
C HIS A 136 9.08 7.69 -14.83
N TYR A 137 10.11 7.05 -15.41
CA TYR A 137 11.47 7.14 -14.87
C TYR A 137 12.13 8.51 -15.06
N ILE A 138 11.92 9.17 -16.20
CA ILE A 138 12.45 10.53 -16.45
C ILE A 138 11.80 11.55 -15.50
N GLU A 139 10.48 11.47 -15.33
CA GLU A 139 9.74 12.34 -14.40
C GLU A 139 10.13 12.05 -12.93
N SER A 140 10.38 10.79 -12.59
CA SER A 140 10.88 10.41 -11.26
C SER A 140 12.30 10.92 -10.98
N ASN A 141 13.19 10.97 -11.98
CA ASN A 141 14.56 11.45 -11.82
C ASN A 141 14.70 12.99 -11.87
N THR A 142 13.93 13.67 -12.71
CA THR A 142 13.94 15.16 -12.77
C THR A 142 13.38 15.82 -11.51
N ASN A 143 12.53 15.10 -10.76
CA ASN A 143 12.06 15.52 -9.44
C ASN A 143 13.10 15.37 -8.31
N SER A 144 14.32 14.91 -8.61
CA SER A 144 15.41 14.76 -7.62
C SER A 144 16.26 16.02 -7.40
N ILE A 145 16.00 17.16 -8.08
CA ILE A 145 16.75 18.43 -7.90
C ILE A 145 15.84 19.58 -7.39
N ARG A 146 14.84 19.29 -6.54
CA ARG A 146 14.12 20.35 -5.81
C ARG A 146 14.04 20.08 -4.31
N PRO A 147 14.05 21.13 -3.46
CA PRO A 147 14.15 21.01 -2.00
C PRO A 147 12.97 20.22 -1.42
N PRO A 148 13.15 19.58 -0.25
CA PRO A 148 12.33 18.46 0.18
C PRO A 148 11.04 18.93 0.87
N HIS A 149 10.08 19.47 0.13
CA HIS A 149 8.71 19.63 0.63
C HIS A 149 7.72 19.49 -0.54
N LEU A 150 6.61 18.79 -0.27
CA LEU A 150 5.47 18.47 -1.13
C LEU A 150 5.60 17.20 -1.99
N ARG A 151 5.34 16.04 -1.37
CA ARG A 151 4.95 14.79 -2.07
C ARG A 151 3.45 14.51 -1.87
N SER A 152 2.74 14.36 -2.97
CA SER A 152 1.37 13.85 -3.05
C SER A 152 1.33 12.31 -2.89
N PRO A 153 0.21 11.73 -2.41
CA PRO A 153 0.22 10.47 -1.68
C PRO A 153 0.17 9.21 -2.58
N THR A 154 1.04 8.26 -2.25
CA THR A 154 1.23 6.93 -2.89
C THR A 154 0.22 5.92 -2.36
N GLN A 155 -0.29 5.04 -3.22
CA GLN A 155 -1.28 3.99 -2.96
C GLN A 155 -0.61 2.75 -2.33
N GLU A 156 -1.30 1.99 -1.47
CA GLU A 156 -0.69 0.94 -0.66
C GLU A 156 -1.24 -0.45 -1.00
N SER A 157 -0.37 -1.37 -1.43
CA SER A 157 -0.74 -2.75 -1.75
C SER A 157 -0.75 -3.66 -0.51
N ASP A 158 -1.70 -4.59 -0.49
CA ASP A 158 -2.09 -5.46 0.60
C ASP A 158 -1.62 -6.91 0.39
N TYR A 159 -1.09 -7.58 1.43
CA TYR A 159 -0.87 -9.03 1.47
C TYR A 159 -1.18 -9.56 2.87
N GLY A 160 -1.99 -10.61 2.96
CA GLY A 160 -2.01 -11.41 4.19
C GLY A 160 -3.15 -12.40 4.41
N GLU A 161 -3.59 -13.18 3.42
CA GLU A 161 -4.34 -14.42 3.72
C GLU A 161 -3.75 -15.59 2.93
N SER A 162 -3.16 -16.55 3.63
CA SER A 162 -2.82 -17.87 3.08
C SER A 162 -2.90 -18.90 4.18
N THR A 163 -3.90 -19.75 4.01
CA THR A 163 -4.19 -20.97 4.74
C THR A 163 -3.11 -22.04 4.51
N SER A 164 -3.08 -22.94 5.46
CA SER A 164 -2.16 -24.06 5.66
C SER A 164 -2.02 -25.03 4.49
N SER A 165 -0.83 -25.63 4.38
CA SER A 165 -0.64 -27.05 4.03
C SER A 165 0.77 -27.45 4.47
N GLY A 166 0.85 -28.38 5.43
CA GLY A 166 2.09 -28.91 5.95
C GLY A 166 2.73 -29.92 5.00
N LEU A 167 4.05 -29.98 5.02
CA LEU A 167 4.82 -31.19 4.77
C LEU A 167 6.05 -31.15 5.69
N SER A 168 6.05 -32.11 6.61
CA SER A 168 7.14 -32.53 7.46
C SER A 168 8.38 -32.92 6.67
N TRP A 169 9.56 -32.46 7.08
CA TRP A 169 10.82 -33.15 6.84
C TRP A 169 11.55 -33.32 8.17
N SER A 170 11.53 -34.56 8.65
CA SER A 170 12.40 -35.07 9.69
C SER A 170 13.74 -35.40 9.06
N LEU A 171 14.85 -34.91 9.61
CA LEU A 171 16.12 -35.62 9.52
C LEU A 171 16.86 -35.46 10.84
N GLN A 172 17.07 -36.60 11.50
CA GLN A 172 17.77 -36.77 12.77
C GLN A 172 19.28 -36.85 12.54
N ASP A 173 19.99 -36.44 13.60
CA ASP A 173 21.27 -36.92 14.12
C ASP A 173 22.54 -36.90 13.26
N SER A 174 23.53 -36.18 13.79
CA SER A 174 24.87 -36.74 14.05
C SER A 174 25.63 -35.79 14.99
N GLY A 175 25.96 -36.25 16.19
CA GLY A 175 26.66 -35.48 17.23
C GLY A 175 28.20 -35.58 17.19
N CYS A 176 28.87 -34.66 17.89
CA CYS A 176 29.87 -34.93 18.94
C CYS A 176 30.61 -33.65 19.39
N GLU A 177 30.54 -33.43 20.71
CA GLU A 177 31.61 -33.04 21.66
C GLU A 177 32.52 -31.81 21.45
N SER A 178 32.34 -30.86 22.39
CA SER A 178 33.33 -30.15 23.21
C SER A 178 34.70 -29.76 22.62
N SER A 179 34.98 -28.45 22.56
CA SER A 179 35.86 -27.78 23.53
C SER A 179 36.07 -26.29 23.21
N THR A 180 36.31 -25.57 24.30
CA THR A 180 36.64 -24.16 24.47
C THR A 180 37.66 -23.56 23.48
N SER A 181 37.32 -22.38 22.95
CA SER A 181 38.29 -21.30 22.75
C SER A 181 37.57 -19.97 22.56
N GLU A 182 37.83 -19.04 23.48
CA GLU A 182 37.61 -17.60 23.33
C GLU A 182 38.28 -17.12 22.05
N VAL A 183 37.50 -16.57 21.12
CA VAL A 183 38.01 -15.62 20.12
C VAL A 183 36.98 -14.51 19.98
N VAL A 184 37.37 -13.37 20.54
CA VAL A 184 37.17 -11.99 20.07
C VAL A 184 35.92 -11.73 19.23
N ALA A 185 35.06 -10.90 19.80
CA ALA A 185 33.93 -10.25 19.15
C ALA A 185 34.33 -9.65 17.80
N GLU A 186 33.88 -10.30 16.73
CA GLU A 186 33.54 -9.59 15.51
C GLU A 186 32.15 -9.02 15.71
N GLU A 187 32.08 -7.70 15.92
CA GLU A 187 30.88 -6.91 15.68
C GLU A 187 30.53 -7.08 14.20
N SER A 188 29.75 -8.12 13.91
CA SER A 188 28.96 -8.17 12.70
C SER A 188 28.01 -6.97 12.76
N ASP A 189 28.14 -6.10 11.78
CA ASP A 189 27.29 -4.95 11.49
C ASP A 189 25.84 -5.45 11.19
N GLU A 190 25.17 -5.99 12.21
CA GLU A 190 23.74 -6.27 12.18
C GLU A 190 23.06 -4.91 12.13
N LYS A 191 22.42 -4.57 11.00
CA LYS A 191 21.48 -3.45 10.92
C LYS A 191 20.55 -3.51 12.14
N GLY A 192 20.79 -2.65 13.12
CA GLY A 192 20.01 -2.60 14.35
C GLY A 192 18.55 -2.40 13.99
N GLU A 193 17.68 -3.26 14.50
CA GLU A 193 16.23 -3.08 14.41
C GLU A 193 15.87 -1.74 15.07
N ASP A 194 15.15 -0.87 14.36
CA ASP A 194 14.74 0.43 14.89
C ASP A 194 13.49 0.27 15.77
N PHE A 195 13.70 0.32 17.09
CA PHE A 195 12.63 0.29 18.09
C PHE A 195 11.97 1.66 18.32
N HIS A 196 12.44 2.71 17.64
CA HIS A 196 12.05 4.11 17.76
C HIS A 196 12.25 4.73 19.15
N SER A 197 12.51 3.93 20.18
CA SER A 197 12.82 4.39 21.54
C SER A 197 13.56 3.32 22.35
N VAL A 198 14.38 3.76 23.30
CA VAL A 198 15.10 2.87 24.23
C VAL A 198 14.11 2.10 25.10
N GLU A 199 13.04 2.74 25.56
CA GLU A 199 12.03 2.10 26.40
C GLU A 199 11.33 0.94 25.68
N SER A 200 11.04 1.10 24.38
CA SER A 200 10.42 0.04 23.57
C SER A 200 11.37 -1.13 23.33
N GLN A 201 12.66 -0.83 23.13
CA GLN A 201 13.70 -1.85 23.00
C GLN A 201 13.88 -2.64 24.30
N GLU A 202 13.98 -1.96 25.43
CA GLU A 202 14.09 -2.59 26.76
C GLU A 202 12.86 -3.42 27.09
N PHE A 203 11.66 -2.89 26.81
CA PHE A 203 10.42 -3.62 26.99
C PHE A 203 10.43 -4.94 26.20
N TRP A 204 10.77 -4.91 24.91
CA TRP A 204 10.78 -6.11 24.08
C TRP A 204 11.84 -7.14 24.50
N LYS A 205 13.06 -6.66 24.82
CA LYS A 205 14.18 -7.53 25.25
C LYS A 205 13.87 -8.26 26.56
N ASN A 206 13.16 -7.60 27.49
CA ASN A 206 12.83 -8.16 28.80
C ASN A 206 11.71 -9.21 28.77
N ILE A 207 11.03 -9.41 27.64
CA ILE A 207 9.98 -10.44 27.51
C ILE A 207 10.63 -11.80 27.22
N PRO A 208 10.31 -12.86 27.99
CA PRO A 208 10.80 -14.20 27.70
C PRO A 208 10.37 -14.72 26.32
N GLY A 209 11.33 -15.23 25.55
CA GLY A 209 11.13 -15.76 24.19
C GLY A 209 12.25 -15.34 23.23
N THR A 210 12.18 -15.81 21.99
CA THR A 210 13.13 -15.46 20.93
C THR A 210 13.12 -13.95 20.62
N LYS A 211 14.17 -13.42 19.98
CA LYS A 211 14.24 -12.02 19.54
C LYS A 211 13.08 -11.66 18.60
N GLU A 212 12.78 -12.55 17.66
CA GLU A 212 11.76 -12.31 16.63
C GLU A 212 10.33 -12.56 17.10
N ARG A 213 10.13 -13.40 18.12
CA ARG A 213 8.80 -13.85 18.54
C ARG A 213 8.68 -14.00 20.05
N LYS A 214 7.59 -13.44 20.59
CA LYS A 214 7.23 -13.51 22.02
C LYS A 214 5.82 -14.08 22.16
N ARG A 215 5.60 -14.93 23.17
CA ARG A 215 4.26 -15.45 23.48
C ARG A 215 3.36 -14.34 23.98
N TRP A 216 2.09 -14.32 23.54
CA TRP A 216 1.10 -13.33 23.99
C TRP A 216 0.96 -13.27 25.51
N SER A 217 0.98 -14.43 26.19
CA SER A 217 0.91 -14.50 27.66
C SER A 217 2.02 -13.70 28.33
N ASN A 218 3.26 -13.87 27.85
CA ASN A 218 4.44 -13.22 28.40
C ASN A 218 4.44 -11.72 28.09
N PHE A 219 4.07 -11.36 26.85
CA PHE A 219 3.92 -9.96 26.45
C PHE A 219 2.84 -9.25 27.27
N CYS A 220 1.67 -9.88 27.45
CA CYS A 220 0.58 -9.30 28.22
C CYS A 220 0.95 -9.15 29.70
N GLN A 221 1.68 -10.11 30.27
CA GLN A 221 2.20 -9.99 31.62
C GLN A 221 3.22 -8.86 31.76
N ALA A 222 4.16 -8.75 30.82
CA ALA A 222 5.12 -7.64 30.78
C ALA A 222 4.39 -6.29 30.66
N ALA A 223 3.42 -6.18 29.75
CA ALA A 223 2.62 -4.96 29.58
C ALA A 223 1.85 -4.58 30.86
N LYS A 224 1.31 -5.56 31.60
CA LYS A 224 0.70 -5.32 32.93
C LYS A 224 1.69 -4.87 33.98
N SER A 225 2.95 -5.29 33.89
CA SER A 225 3.99 -4.86 34.80
C SER A 225 4.50 -3.45 34.47
N THR A 226 4.66 -3.13 33.18
CA THR A 226 5.22 -1.85 32.72
C THR A 226 4.18 -0.73 32.72
N CYS A 227 2.94 -1.03 32.36
CA CYS A 227 1.84 -0.07 32.21
C CYS A 227 0.57 -0.57 32.92
N PRO A 228 0.61 -0.73 34.26
CA PRO A 228 -0.46 -1.40 35.02
C PRO A 228 -1.79 -0.64 34.96
N ILE A 229 -1.74 0.68 34.86
CA ILE A 229 -2.93 1.54 34.83
C ILE A 229 -3.55 1.50 33.43
N GLU A 230 -2.76 1.80 32.41
CA GLU A 230 -3.20 1.99 31.03
C GLU A 230 -3.78 0.71 30.42
N ILE A 231 -3.19 -0.46 30.70
CA ILE A 231 -3.69 -1.72 30.14
C ILE A 231 -5.07 -2.13 30.70
N GLN A 232 -5.42 -1.65 31.89
CA GLN A 232 -6.70 -1.91 32.55
C GLN A 232 -7.77 -0.88 32.19
N GLN A 233 -7.40 0.20 31.50
CA GLN A 233 -8.35 1.24 31.10
C GLN A 233 -9.24 0.75 29.94
N GLY A 234 -10.55 0.76 30.18
CA GLY A 234 -11.54 0.38 29.17
C GLY A 234 -11.28 -1.00 28.57
N ASN A 235 -11.29 -1.08 27.23
CA ASN A 235 -10.99 -2.30 26.48
C ASN A 235 -9.59 -2.26 25.81
N VAL A 236 -8.62 -1.52 26.35
CA VAL A 236 -7.28 -1.34 25.73
C VAL A 236 -6.59 -2.67 25.47
N GLN A 237 -6.62 -3.61 26.42
CA GLN A 237 -6.03 -4.95 26.21
C GLN A 237 -6.65 -5.69 25.01
N LYS A 238 -7.97 -5.57 24.80
CA LYS A 238 -8.66 -6.15 23.64
C LYS A 238 -8.26 -5.44 22.34
N PHE A 239 -8.21 -4.12 22.38
CA PHE A 239 -7.78 -3.32 21.23
C PHE A 239 -6.34 -3.68 20.81
N LEU A 240 -5.43 -3.78 21.78
CA LEU A 240 -4.04 -4.23 21.58
C LEU A 240 -3.96 -5.62 20.95
N SER A 241 -4.71 -6.58 21.46
CA SER A 241 -4.74 -7.93 20.88
C SER A 241 -5.19 -7.92 19.41
N LYS A 242 -6.19 -7.09 19.07
CA LYS A 242 -6.67 -6.97 17.69
C LYS A 242 -5.69 -6.28 16.76
N LEU A 243 -4.98 -5.25 17.22
CA LEU A 243 -3.92 -4.62 16.42
C LEU A 243 -2.73 -5.54 16.17
N LEU A 244 -2.46 -6.47 17.08
CA LEU A 244 -1.42 -7.49 16.91
C LEU A 244 -1.90 -8.72 16.11
N GLY A 245 -3.12 -8.70 15.59
CA GLY A 245 -3.67 -9.78 14.76
C GLY A 245 -4.03 -11.05 15.54
N LEU A 246 -4.32 -10.94 16.84
CA LEU A 246 -4.66 -12.07 17.70
C LEU A 246 -6.19 -12.24 17.81
N GLU A 247 -6.65 -13.49 17.83
CA GLU A 247 -8.05 -13.83 18.07
C GLU A 247 -8.37 -13.81 19.58
N TYR A 248 -8.96 -12.71 20.04
CA TYR A 248 -9.37 -12.57 21.43
C TYR A 248 -10.43 -13.61 21.82
N GLY A 249 -10.05 -14.59 22.66
CA GLY A 249 -10.93 -15.63 23.19
C GLY A 249 -10.55 -17.05 22.78
N ASN A 250 -9.67 -17.22 21.79
CA ASN A 250 -9.09 -18.51 21.42
C ASN A 250 -7.66 -18.58 22.00
N THR A 251 -7.56 -18.63 23.33
CA THR A 251 -6.28 -18.67 24.04
C THR A 251 -5.64 -20.05 23.95
N ASP A 252 -5.37 -20.52 22.74
CA ASP A 252 -4.44 -21.62 22.55
C ASP A 252 -3.02 -21.12 22.80
N ALA A 253 -2.18 -22.03 23.29
CA ALA A 253 -0.83 -21.77 23.79
C ALA A 253 0.17 -21.24 22.74
N THR A 254 -0.27 -21.01 21.49
CA THR A 254 0.54 -20.76 20.29
C THR A 254 0.50 -19.32 19.78
N ASP A 255 -0.29 -18.44 20.38
CA ASP A 255 -0.35 -17.02 19.98
C ASP A 255 0.99 -16.35 20.26
N ASN A 256 1.71 -16.06 19.17
CA ASN A 256 3.00 -15.42 19.19
C ASN A 256 2.90 -14.06 18.50
N ILE A 257 3.42 -13.04 19.17
CA ILE A 257 3.63 -11.72 18.61
C ILE A 257 4.99 -11.72 17.94
N ARG A 258 5.03 -11.29 16.68
CA ARG A 258 6.27 -11.09 15.94
C ARG A 258 6.84 -9.70 16.23
N LEU A 259 8.15 -9.56 16.16
CA LEU A 259 8.82 -8.28 16.37
C LEU A 259 8.30 -7.20 15.43
N ASN A 260 8.10 -7.49 14.15
CA ASN A 260 7.58 -6.51 13.19
C ASN A 260 6.21 -5.95 13.59
N GLN A 261 5.32 -6.78 14.16
CA GLN A 261 4.02 -6.33 14.66
C GLN A 261 4.15 -5.39 15.86
N PHE A 262 5.14 -5.63 16.72
CA PHE A 262 5.46 -4.74 17.84
C PHE A 262 6.07 -3.42 17.36
N LEU A 263 6.99 -3.45 16.38
CA LEU A 263 7.59 -2.26 15.79
C LEU A 263 6.54 -1.36 15.13
N GLU A 264 5.62 -1.94 14.35
CA GLU A 264 4.46 -1.21 13.79
C GLU A 264 3.61 -0.55 14.89
N LEU A 265 3.37 -1.26 15.99
CA LEU A 265 2.60 -0.71 17.12
C LEU A 265 3.26 0.54 17.70
N VAL A 266 4.57 0.50 17.98
CA VAL A 266 5.29 1.64 18.57
C VAL A 266 5.55 2.76 17.55
N ALA A 267 5.66 2.44 16.26
CA ALA A 267 5.69 3.42 15.17
C ALA A 267 4.38 4.21 15.09
N LEU A 268 3.23 3.57 15.31
CA LEU A 268 1.91 4.20 15.25
C LEU A 268 1.54 4.96 16.53
N PHE A 269 1.76 4.36 17.69
CA PHE A 269 1.25 4.85 18.97
C PHE A 269 2.32 5.37 19.93
N GLY A 270 3.59 5.24 19.58
CA GLY A 270 4.70 5.76 20.36
C GLY A 270 5.33 4.74 21.30
N PRO A 271 6.26 5.21 22.14
CA PRO A 271 7.09 4.33 22.95
C PRO A 271 6.26 3.47 23.91
N PHE A 272 6.68 2.23 24.13
CA PHE A 272 6.03 1.35 25.08
C PHE A 272 6.45 1.67 26.52
N LYS A 273 5.84 2.72 27.08
CA LYS A 273 6.08 3.23 28.45
C LYS A 273 4.79 3.74 29.09
N PRO A 274 4.72 3.90 30.42
CA PRO A 274 3.57 4.52 31.07
C PRO A 274 3.49 6.03 30.80
N GLY A 275 2.30 6.60 31.02
CA GLY A 275 2.04 8.05 30.94
C GLY A 275 1.52 8.54 29.57
N PRO A 276 1.33 9.87 29.41
CA PRO A 276 0.62 10.48 28.27
C PRO A 276 1.28 10.23 26.91
N GLU A 277 2.61 10.10 26.89
CA GLU A 277 3.36 9.80 25.67
C GLU A 277 3.47 8.30 25.39
N GLY A 278 2.92 7.47 26.27
CA GLY A 278 2.97 6.02 26.20
C GLY A 278 2.01 5.42 25.18
N CYS A 279 2.45 4.36 24.51
CA CYS A 279 1.68 3.60 23.52
C CYS A 279 0.26 3.27 23.99
N LEU A 280 0.13 2.68 25.19
CA LEU A 280 -1.19 2.24 25.69
C LEU A 280 -2.11 3.41 26.06
N GLN A 281 -1.54 4.53 26.54
CA GLN A 281 -2.32 5.73 26.83
C GLN A 281 -2.84 6.36 25.53
N LYS A 282 -2.01 6.48 24.49
CA LYS A 282 -2.45 7.00 23.18
C LYS A 282 -3.51 6.10 22.54
N MET A 283 -3.41 4.79 22.71
CA MET A 283 -4.46 3.85 22.29
C MET A 283 -5.77 4.09 23.04
N TYR A 284 -5.72 4.26 24.36
CA TYR A 284 -6.92 4.58 25.15
C TYR A 284 -7.56 5.91 24.74
N ASP A 285 -6.75 6.95 24.56
CA ASP A 285 -7.21 8.27 24.15
C ASP A 285 -7.88 8.20 22.78
N LEU A 286 -7.27 7.49 21.81
CA LEU A 286 -7.88 7.21 20.52
C LEU A 286 -9.22 6.47 20.65
N MET A 287 -9.30 5.44 21.49
CA MET A 287 -10.55 4.71 21.71
C MET A 287 -11.67 5.62 22.17
N LYS A 288 -11.37 6.55 23.09
CA LYS A 288 -12.34 7.49 23.64
C LYS A 288 -12.72 8.58 22.63
N ASP A 289 -11.72 9.18 22.00
CA ASP A 289 -11.88 10.36 21.15
C ASP A 289 -12.37 10.01 19.73
N SER A 290 -12.24 8.76 19.31
CA SER A 290 -12.72 8.33 18.01
C SER A 290 -14.22 8.10 17.92
N ILE A 291 -14.92 8.05 19.05
CA ILE A 291 -16.36 7.82 19.09
C ILE A 291 -17.10 9.11 18.73
N SER A 292 -17.94 9.03 17.71
CA SER A 292 -18.83 10.11 17.28
C SER A 292 -20.28 9.63 17.31
N VAL A 293 -21.19 10.57 17.56
CA VAL A 293 -22.63 10.29 17.48
C VAL A 293 -23.10 10.67 16.08
N ARG A 294 -23.66 9.71 15.37
CA ARG A 294 -24.28 9.92 14.06
C ARG A 294 -25.62 10.63 14.19
N ASP A 295 -26.12 11.11 13.06
CA ASP A 295 -27.44 11.75 12.95
C ASP A 295 -28.59 10.86 13.47
N ASP A 296 -28.44 9.53 13.38
CA ASP A 296 -29.41 8.54 13.91
C ASP A 296 -29.27 8.26 15.41
N GLY A 297 -28.37 8.97 16.10
CA GLY A 297 -28.08 8.84 17.53
C GLY A 297 -27.20 7.65 17.89
N LYS A 298 -26.73 6.85 16.92
CA LYS A 298 -25.79 5.75 17.20
C LYS A 298 -24.37 6.28 17.41
N LYS A 299 -23.69 5.69 18.39
CA LYS A 299 -22.27 5.91 18.61
C LYS A 299 -21.50 4.99 17.66
N GLU A 300 -20.59 5.56 16.90
CA GLU A 300 -19.66 4.83 16.04
C GLU A 300 -18.27 5.44 16.13
N SER A 301 -17.24 4.59 16.15
CA SER A 301 -15.88 5.06 15.99
C SER A 301 -15.63 5.38 14.52
N TRP A 302 -14.86 6.42 14.24
CA TRP A 302 -14.31 6.64 12.89
C TRP A 302 -13.02 5.83 12.64
N PHE A 303 -12.48 5.14 13.65
CA PHE A 303 -11.24 4.38 13.53
C PHE A 303 -11.50 2.90 13.22
N ALA A 304 -11.03 2.44 12.06
CA ALA A 304 -11.20 1.09 11.57
C ALA A 304 -10.15 0.11 12.08
N GLY A 305 -8.96 0.60 12.48
CA GLY A 305 -7.81 -0.25 12.81
C GLY A 305 -7.11 -0.75 11.54
N ARG A 306 -6.69 -2.02 11.54
CA ARG A 306 -6.15 -2.68 10.34
C ARG A 306 -7.30 -2.92 9.36
N MET A 307 -7.21 -2.28 8.20
CA MET A 307 -8.15 -2.39 7.10
C MET A 307 -7.38 -2.04 5.84
N ASN A 308 -7.60 -2.81 4.77
CA ASN A 308 -6.90 -2.57 3.52
C ASN A 308 -7.61 -1.52 2.67
N GLU A 309 -6.96 -1.16 1.56
CA GLU A 309 -7.45 -0.14 0.66
C GLU A 309 -8.80 -0.52 0.04
N THR A 310 -8.91 -1.74 -0.48
CA THR A 310 -10.10 -2.26 -1.17
C THR A 310 -11.31 -2.32 -0.23
N GLU A 311 -11.15 -2.87 0.97
CA GLU A 311 -12.20 -2.94 1.98
C GLU A 311 -12.66 -1.53 2.39
N SER A 312 -11.73 -0.58 2.52
CA SER A 312 -12.10 0.81 2.82
C SER A 312 -12.86 1.49 1.69
N ASP A 313 -12.51 1.19 0.43
CA ASP A 313 -13.20 1.70 -0.76
C ASP A 313 -14.61 1.11 -0.87
N GLU A 314 -14.74 -0.21 -0.79
CA GLU A 314 -16.03 -0.93 -0.83
C GLU A 314 -16.99 -0.49 0.29
N ARG A 315 -16.48 -0.28 1.51
CA ARG A 315 -17.33 0.18 2.62
C ARG A 315 -17.85 1.60 2.42
N LEU A 316 -17.10 2.45 1.73
CA LEU A 316 -17.44 3.84 1.48
C LEU A 316 -18.11 4.08 0.12
N SER A 317 -18.02 3.14 -0.83
CA SER A 317 -18.53 3.29 -2.19
C SER A 317 -20.03 3.59 -2.21
N ASP A 318 -20.77 2.90 -1.34
CA ASP A 318 -22.24 2.97 -1.23
C ASP A 318 -22.70 4.03 -0.23
N GLN A 319 -21.77 4.74 0.42
CA GLN A 319 -22.10 5.80 1.37
C GLN A 319 -22.31 7.14 0.68
N ILE A 320 -23.02 8.04 1.37
CA ILE A 320 -23.17 9.42 0.89
C ILE A 320 -21.88 10.22 1.14
N PRO A 321 -21.58 11.21 0.28
CA PRO A 321 -20.42 12.09 0.45
C PRO A 321 -20.31 12.71 1.84
N GLY A 322 -19.09 12.75 2.37
CA GLY A 322 -18.79 13.15 3.75
C GLY A 322 -18.71 11.99 4.74
N HIS A 323 -19.04 10.76 4.33
CA HIS A 323 -18.67 9.58 5.11
C HIS A 323 -17.18 9.33 5.05
N PHE A 324 -16.59 8.93 6.17
CA PHE A 324 -15.16 8.71 6.27
C PHE A 324 -14.79 7.62 7.27
N LEU A 325 -13.60 7.07 7.13
CA LEU A 325 -12.96 6.21 8.11
C LEU A 325 -11.46 6.45 8.16
N LEU A 326 -10.84 6.11 9.27
CA LEU A 326 -9.41 6.21 9.48
C LEU A 326 -8.85 4.82 9.76
N ARG A 327 -7.89 4.38 8.95
CA ARG A 327 -7.28 3.04 9.01
C ARG A 327 -5.78 3.13 9.18
N ILE A 328 -5.18 2.05 9.66
CA ILE A 328 -3.72 1.86 9.61
C ILE A 328 -3.36 1.52 8.16
N SER A 329 -2.27 2.11 7.68
CA SER A 329 -1.79 1.86 6.33
C SER A 329 -1.26 0.41 6.24
N SER A 330 -1.67 -0.38 5.24
CA SER A 330 -1.26 -1.78 5.11
C SER A 330 0.22 -1.92 4.75
N SER A 331 0.79 -0.95 4.01
CA SER A 331 2.16 -1.06 3.50
C SER A 331 3.18 -0.25 4.31
N LYS A 332 2.78 0.86 4.94
CA LYS A 332 3.66 1.79 5.67
C LYS A 332 3.34 1.90 7.16
N ALA A 333 2.75 0.85 7.76
CA ALA A 333 2.49 0.81 9.20
C ALA A 333 3.78 0.98 10.03
N HIS A 334 4.90 0.44 9.53
CA HIS A 334 6.22 0.55 10.15
C HIS A 334 6.77 1.98 10.12
N ASP A 335 6.29 2.82 9.20
CA ASP A 335 6.61 4.24 9.12
C ASP A 335 5.63 5.11 9.93
N GLY A 336 4.75 4.50 10.73
CA GLY A 336 3.75 5.20 11.53
C GLY A 336 2.68 5.89 10.68
N VAL A 337 2.34 5.34 9.51
CA VAL A 337 1.36 5.93 8.60
C VAL A 337 -0.06 5.44 8.89
N PHE A 338 -0.98 6.39 8.95
CA PHE A 338 -2.42 6.17 8.91
C PHE A 338 -2.98 6.63 7.56
N VAL A 339 -4.17 6.15 7.21
CA VAL A 339 -4.89 6.58 6.01
C VAL A 339 -6.29 7.05 6.39
N LEU A 340 -6.63 8.26 5.98
CA LEU A 340 -7.98 8.80 6.01
C LEU A 340 -8.64 8.52 4.65
N ALA A 341 -9.70 7.72 4.65
CA ALA A 341 -10.52 7.47 3.47
C ALA A 341 -11.83 8.26 3.58
N VAL A 342 -12.16 9.03 2.55
CA VAL A 342 -13.32 9.94 2.53
C VAL A 342 -14.12 9.73 1.25
N LYS A 343 -15.42 9.48 1.38
CA LYS A 343 -16.35 9.50 0.25
C LYS A 343 -16.58 10.94 -0.20
N THR A 344 -16.21 11.26 -1.42
CA THR A 344 -16.40 12.57 -2.05
C THR A 344 -17.55 12.54 -3.05
N ARG A 345 -18.06 13.72 -3.43
CA ARG A 345 -19.11 13.86 -4.45
C ARG A 345 -18.63 13.47 -5.85
N ASP A 346 -17.40 13.87 -6.19
CA ASP A 346 -16.95 13.93 -7.58
C ASP A 346 -15.92 12.84 -7.94
N ARG A 347 -15.23 12.26 -6.95
CA ARG A 347 -14.07 11.39 -7.17
C ARG A 347 -14.20 10.02 -6.50
N GLY A 348 -15.41 9.63 -6.09
CA GLY A 348 -15.58 8.41 -5.30
C GLY A 348 -14.87 8.52 -3.95
N VAL A 349 -14.15 7.49 -3.55
CA VAL A 349 -13.40 7.48 -2.28
C VAL A 349 -12.00 8.03 -2.50
N VAL A 350 -11.65 9.07 -1.75
CA VAL A 350 -10.30 9.65 -1.75
C VAL A 350 -9.56 9.14 -0.52
N GLN A 351 -8.33 8.68 -0.72
CA GLN A 351 -7.48 8.16 0.35
C GLN A 351 -6.28 9.09 0.57
N ILE A 352 -6.05 9.45 1.83
CA ILE A 352 -5.09 10.48 2.21
C ILE A 352 -4.18 9.90 3.30
N GLN A 353 -2.87 9.91 3.05
CA GLN A 353 -1.88 9.48 4.04
C GLN A 353 -1.68 10.55 5.12
N ILE A 354 -1.62 10.09 6.36
CA ILE A 354 -1.29 10.86 7.55
C ILE A 354 -0.04 10.21 8.12
N LYS A 355 1.10 10.89 8.01
CA LYS A 355 2.38 10.35 8.49
C LYS A 355 2.63 10.80 9.92
N ARG A 356 3.03 9.90 10.80
CA ARG A 356 3.56 10.29 12.11
C ARG A 356 5.04 10.66 11.98
N ASP A 357 5.41 11.82 12.51
CA ASP A 357 6.81 12.15 12.76
C ASP A 357 7.26 11.38 14.01
N LEU A 358 8.22 10.48 13.81
CA LEU A 358 8.73 9.61 14.88
C LEU A 358 9.58 10.38 15.91
N GLN A 359 10.12 11.56 15.55
CA GLN A 359 10.91 12.38 16.47
C GLN A 359 10.02 13.23 17.37
N THR A 360 9.06 13.95 16.77
CA THR A 360 8.17 14.87 17.51
C THR A 360 6.92 14.18 18.04
N SER A 361 6.60 12.98 17.55
CA SER A 361 5.34 12.27 17.77
C SER A 361 4.09 12.94 17.20
N ASN A 362 4.24 14.05 16.47
CA ASN A 362 3.14 14.75 15.80
C ASN A 362 2.70 14.01 14.53
N LEU A 363 1.48 14.27 14.10
CA LEU A 363 0.93 13.80 12.84
C LEU A 363 1.04 14.89 11.78
N LEU A 364 1.52 14.51 10.61
CA LEU A 364 1.72 15.37 9.46
C LEU A 364 0.66 15.08 8.40
N LEU A 365 -0.03 16.14 7.99
CA LEU A 365 -0.98 16.12 6.90
C LEU A 365 -0.88 17.42 6.10
N ALA A 366 -0.46 17.34 4.83
CA ALA A 366 -0.30 18.48 3.92
C ALA A 366 0.44 19.68 4.58
N ASP A 367 1.63 19.40 5.12
CA ASP A 367 2.52 20.34 5.81
C ASP A 367 1.97 20.98 7.10
N ARG A 368 0.87 20.45 7.64
CA ARG A 368 0.36 20.82 8.97
C ARG A 368 0.66 19.74 9.98
N GLU A 369 1.04 20.18 11.17
CA GLU A 369 1.26 19.34 12.33
C GLU A 369 0.01 19.28 13.21
N PHE A 370 -0.32 18.07 13.65
CA PHE A 370 -1.40 17.79 14.59
C PHE A 370 -0.86 16.96 15.74
N LYS A 371 -1.28 17.28 16.95
CA LYS A 371 -0.86 16.56 18.17
C LYS A 371 -1.36 15.10 18.17
N ASP A 372 -2.57 14.87 17.66
CA ASP A 372 -3.26 13.58 17.75
C ASP A 372 -4.28 13.44 16.60
N LEU A 373 -4.77 12.21 16.38
CA LEU A 373 -5.74 11.94 15.31
C LEU A 373 -7.06 12.70 15.52
N LYS A 374 -7.43 12.98 16.77
CA LYS A 374 -8.65 13.72 17.10
C LYS A 374 -8.58 15.16 16.62
N SER A 375 -7.52 15.88 16.96
CA SER A 375 -7.30 17.28 16.56
C SER A 375 -7.24 17.41 15.03
N LEU A 376 -6.67 16.42 14.35
CA LEU A 376 -6.71 16.30 12.89
C LEU A 376 -8.15 16.14 12.36
N VAL A 377 -8.92 15.18 12.89
CA VAL A 377 -10.30 14.94 12.47
C VAL A 377 -11.19 16.15 12.77
N ASP A 378 -11.05 16.78 13.93
CA ASP A 378 -11.79 17.98 14.32
C ASP A 378 -11.45 19.19 13.43
N ALA A 379 -10.24 19.27 12.89
CA ALA A 379 -9.88 20.29 11.92
C ALA A 379 -10.55 20.02 10.56
N LEU A 380 -10.50 18.78 10.06
CA LEU A 380 -11.10 18.37 8.78
C LEU A 380 -12.65 18.32 8.79
N ARG A 381 -13.25 18.30 9.98
CA ARG A 381 -14.70 18.51 10.17
C ARG A 381 -15.12 19.96 9.98
N ARG A 382 -14.22 20.90 10.28
CA ARG A 382 -14.51 22.34 10.27
C ARG A 382 -14.05 23.02 8.99
N ASP A 383 -13.00 22.49 8.35
CA ASP A 383 -12.38 23.11 7.20
C ASP A 383 -11.87 22.08 6.19
N VAL A 384 -11.82 22.49 4.93
CA VAL A 384 -11.24 21.73 3.84
C VAL A 384 -9.76 22.09 3.77
N LEU A 385 -8.93 21.24 4.35
CA LEU A 385 -7.48 21.48 4.41
C LEU A 385 -6.70 20.92 3.22
N LEU A 386 -7.37 20.15 2.35
CA LEU A 386 -6.72 19.35 1.32
C LEU A 386 -7.26 19.72 -0.05
N GLU A 387 -6.37 20.13 -0.96
CA GLU A 387 -6.74 20.44 -2.35
C GLU A 387 -7.42 19.26 -3.05
N ASN A 388 -6.97 18.04 -2.72
CA ASN A 388 -7.45 16.80 -3.30
C ASN A 388 -8.73 16.26 -2.65
N CYS A 389 -9.16 16.83 -1.51
CA CYS A 389 -10.37 16.43 -0.80
C CYS A 389 -11.16 17.65 -0.33
N LYS A 390 -12.01 18.17 -1.22
CA LYS A 390 -12.91 19.30 -0.95
C LYS A 390 -14.15 18.95 -0.12
N GLN A 391 -14.11 17.82 0.58
CA GLN A 391 -15.23 17.25 1.31
C GLN A 391 -14.94 17.31 2.81
N LEU A 392 -15.83 17.96 3.56
CA LEU A 392 -15.81 17.92 5.01
C LEU A 392 -16.10 16.51 5.52
N LEU A 393 -15.47 16.15 6.63
CA LEU A 393 -15.78 14.94 7.38
C LEU A 393 -17.10 15.14 8.12
N ILE A 394 -18.11 14.33 7.84
CA ILE A 394 -19.44 14.47 8.45
C ILE A 394 -19.70 13.25 9.33
N ASN A 395 -19.87 12.09 8.72
CA ASN A 395 -20.31 10.87 9.41
C ASN A 395 -19.22 9.80 9.40
N PRO A 396 -18.91 9.13 10.53
CA PRO A 396 -18.09 7.94 10.50
C PRO A 396 -18.74 6.85 9.64
N CYS A 397 -17.92 6.04 8.98
CA CYS A 397 -18.39 4.89 8.24
C CYS A 397 -19.11 3.90 9.17
N PRO A 398 -20.29 3.37 8.80
CA PRO A 398 -21.00 2.38 9.59
C PRO A 398 -20.23 1.08 9.79
N GLY A 399 -20.47 0.44 10.94
CA GLY A 399 -20.13 -0.98 11.12
C GLY A 399 -18.64 -1.32 11.05
N LEU A 400 -17.77 -0.41 11.50
CA LEU A 400 -16.32 -0.65 11.52
C LEU A 400 -15.94 -1.76 12.52
N PRO A 401 -14.86 -2.52 12.26
CA PRO A 401 -14.48 -3.70 13.05
C PRO A 401 -14.27 -3.43 14.55
N LEU A 402 -13.77 -2.23 14.90
CA LEU A 402 -13.46 -1.87 16.28
C LEU A 402 -14.62 -1.24 17.04
N ASN A 403 -15.76 -0.98 16.40
CA ASN A 403 -16.89 -0.30 17.02
C ASN A 403 -17.33 -0.99 18.31
N ALA A 404 -17.52 -2.32 18.30
CA ALA A 404 -17.94 -3.07 19.49
C ALA A 404 -16.94 -2.96 20.67
N ILE A 405 -15.64 -2.83 20.37
CA ILE A 405 -14.59 -2.68 21.40
C ILE A 405 -14.65 -1.26 22.00
N PHE A 406 -14.92 -0.25 21.17
CA PHE A 406 -14.81 1.16 21.55
C PHE A 406 -16.11 1.68 22.18
N THR A 407 -17.26 1.38 21.59
CA THR A 407 -18.56 1.85 22.09
C THR A 407 -19.11 1.00 23.22
N GLY A 408 -18.54 -0.19 23.43
CA GLY A 408 -19.13 -1.25 24.25
C GLY A 408 -20.32 -1.90 23.56
N TYR A 409 -20.75 -3.05 24.08
CA TYR A 409 -22.03 -3.63 23.69
C TYR A 409 -23.14 -2.67 24.14
N VAL A 410 -23.99 -2.25 23.21
CA VAL A 410 -25.26 -1.61 23.57
C VAL A 410 -26.00 -2.65 24.39
N ASP A 411 -26.22 -2.38 25.68
CA ASP A 411 -27.08 -3.20 26.51
C ASP A 411 -28.37 -3.45 25.72
N ALA A 412 -28.61 -4.70 25.36
CA ALA A 412 -29.87 -5.09 24.77
C ALA A 412 -30.94 -4.65 25.78
N LYS A 413 -31.66 -3.56 25.46
CA LYS A 413 -32.71 -3.04 26.34
C LYS A 413 -33.53 -4.23 26.77
N PRO A 414 -33.68 -4.49 28.09
CA PRO A 414 -34.45 -5.64 28.54
C PRO A 414 -35.81 -5.54 27.87
N ARG A 415 -36.15 -6.56 27.07
CA ARG A 415 -37.46 -6.67 26.43
C ARG A 415 -38.47 -6.28 27.48
N GLN A 416 -39.19 -5.18 27.25
CA GLN A 416 -40.34 -4.82 28.07
C GLN A 416 -41.24 -6.05 28.06
N ARG A 417 -41.21 -6.81 29.16
CA ARG A 417 -42.20 -7.85 29.42
C ARG A 417 -43.53 -7.12 29.32
N GLY A 418 -44.29 -7.44 28.27
CA GLY A 418 -45.63 -6.92 28.08
C GLY A 418 -46.38 -7.03 29.40
N ARG A 419 -46.91 -5.90 29.86
CA ARG A 419 -47.82 -5.86 31.00
C ARG A 419 -48.95 -6.84 30.71
N GLY A 420 -48.87 -8.02 31.33
CA GLY A 420 -49.98 -8.96 31.36
C GLY A 420 -51.17 -8.22 31.96
N ARG A 421 -52.19 -7.98 31.12
CA ARG A 421 -53.50 -7.54 31.59
C ARG A 421 -53.97 -8.58 32.60
N GLY A 422 -54.24 -8.12 33.82
CA GLY A 422 -54.78 -8.94 34.89
C GLY A 422 -56.04 -9.66 34.42
N LYS A 423 -56.11 -10.96 34.70
CA LYS A 423 -57.37 -11.70 34.69
C LYS A 423 -58.26 -11.12 35.82
N PRO A 424 -59.54 -10.83 35.56
CA PRO A 424 -60.46 -10.49 36.63
C PRO A 424 -60.70 -11.74 37.49
N ARG A 425 -60.57 -11.60 38.81
CA ARG A 425 -61.04 -12.61 39.76
C ARG A 425 -62.57 -12.63 39.75
N LYS A 426 -63.14 -13.83 39.61
CA LYS A 426 -64.50 -14.14 40.05
C LYS A 426 -64.52 -14.31 41.56
#